data_AF-A0A3D9BTZ6-F1
#
_entry.id   AF-A0A3D9BTZ6-F1
#
_cell.length_a   1.000
_cell.length_b   1.000
_cell.length_c   1.000
_cell.angle_alpha   90.00
_cell.angle_beta   90.00
_cell.angle_gamma   90.00
#
_symmetry.space_group_name_H-M   'P 1'
#
loop_
_entity.id
_entity.type
_entity.pdbx_description
1 polymer ?
#
loop_
_entity_poly.entity_id
_entity_poly.type
_entity_poly.pdbx_seq_one_letter_code
_entity_poly.pdbx_strand_id
1 'polypeptide(L)'
;MMNISIENKAKFFAQYWGQRVLSDLTNGGDRILCPIEASNMYRIEESHLKLKSLESITDEDVLKIAELLLWQRNILESSMIAQTKEILLSISKITTVKGWEWANIIDKVRELGYAYWWNGISVKDQIECGFIKLKS
;
A
#
# COMPACT_ATOMS: atom_id res chain seq x y z
N MET A 1 -23.24 -1.74 3.80
CA MET A 1 -22.14 -1.72 4.80
C MET A 1 -21.28 -2.95 4.52
N MET A 2 -20.00 -2.78 4.17
CA MET A 2 -19.12 -3.92 3.86
C MET A 2 -18.91 -4.72 5.15
N ASN A 3 -19.17 -6.03 5.13
CA ASN A 3 -18.96 -6.87 6.30
C ASN A 3 -17.45 -7.08 6.49
N ILE A 4 -16.87 -6.37 7.45
CA ILE A 4 -15.46 -6.51 7.84
C ILE A 4 -15.33 -7.84 8.57
N SER A 5 -15.04 -8.91 7.84
CA SER A 5 -14.63 -10.16 8.48
C SER A 5 -13.19 -10.04 8.97
N ILE A 6 -12.92 -10.63 10.13
CA ILE A 6 -11.56 -10.78 10.68
C ILE A 6 -10.64 -11.43 9.63
N GLU A 7 -11.17 -12.39 8.88
CA GLU A 7 -10.47 -13.05 7.79
C GLU A 7 -10.04 -12.07 6.67
N ASN A 8 -10.92 -11.17 6.23
CA ASN A 8 -10.58 -10.17 5.21
C ASN A 8 -9.52 -9.19 5.72
N LYS A 9 -9.64 -8.78 6.99
CA LYS A 9 -8.63 -7.92 7.63
C LYS A 9 -7.28 -8.64 7.74
N ALA A 10 -7.27 -9.92 8.09
CA ALA A 10 -6.05 -10.75 8.13
C ALA A 10 -5.40 -10.90 6.75
N LYS A 11 -6.20 -11.18 5.71
CA LYS A 11 -5.71 -11.25 4.32
C LYS A 11 -5.11 -9.93 3.85
N PHE A 12 -5.73 -8.79 4.21
CA PHE A 12 -5.19 -7.47 3.93
C PHE A 12 -3.87 -7.21 4.67
N PHE A 13 -3.82 -7.50 5.97
CA PHE A 13 -2.63 -7.27 6.80
C PHE A 13 -1.44 -8.10 6.31
N ALA A 14 -1.69 -9.35 5.90
CA ALA A 14 -0.67 -10.23 5.35
C ALA A 14 0.04 -9.69 4.10
N GLN A 15 -0.57 -8.73 3.37
CA GLN A 15 0.09 -8.06 2.25
C GLN A 15 1.29 -7.20 2.68
N TYR A 16 1.40 -6.90 3.97
CA TYR A 16 2.46 -6.09 4.57
C TYR A 16 3.33 -6.93 5.52
N TRP A 17 3.37 -8.26 5.33
CA TRP A 17 4.13 -9.16 6.19
C TRP A 17 5.60 -8.74 6.35
N GLY A 18 6.10 -8.81 7.59
CA GLY A 18 7.44 -8.37 7.97
C GLY A 18 7.63 -6.85 8.06
N GLN A 19 6.69 -6.04 7.57
CA GLN A 19 6.81 -4.58 7.63
C GLN A 19 6.38 -4.04 8.99
N ARG A 20 7.12 -3.06 9.51
CA ARG A 20 6.83 -2.35 10.77
C ARG A 20 5.78 -1.27 10.57
N VAL A 21 4.55 -1.69 10.29
CA VAL A 21 3.41 -0.81 10.02
C VAL A 21 2.21 -1.10 10.91
N LEU A 22 2.25 -2.14 11.74
CA LEU A 22 1.15 -2.46 12.66
C LEU A 22 1.12 -1.48 13.83
N SER A 23 0.02 -0.76 14.00
CA SER A 23 -0.20 0.01 15.22
C SER A 23 -0.81 -0.88 16.28
N ASP A 24 -0.02 -1.17 17.33
CA ASP A 24 -0.53 -1.85 18.51
C ASP A 24 -1.16 -0.81 19.47
N LEU A 25 -2.40 -1.09 19.90
CA LEU A 25 -3.15 -0.23 20.82
C LEU A 25 -2.83 -0.51 22.29
N THR A 26 -2.03 -1.54 22.60
CA THR A 26 -1.72 -1.97 23.99
C THR A 26 -1.10 -0.88 24.87
N ASN A 27 -0.48 0.16 24.30
CA ASN A 27 0.25 1.18 25.05
C ASN A 27 -0.35 2.59 25.01
N GLY A 28 -1.61 2.76 24.58
CA GLY A 28 -2.31 4.05 24.62
C GLY A 28 -1.62 5.19 23.85
N GLY A 29 -0.67 4.85 22.99
CA GLY A 29 0.19 5.80 22.30
C GLY A 29 0.53 5.28 20.91
N ASP A 30 0.26 6.10 19.91
CA ASP A 30 0.43 5.90 18.48
C ASP A 30 1.88 5.63 18.00
N ARG A 31 2.82 5.34 18.90
CA ARG A 31 4.27 5.54 18.70
C ARG A 31 5.08 4.30 18.35
N ILE A 32 4.63 3.09 18.68
CA ILE A 32 5.40 1.88 18.38
C ILE A 32 4.70 1.10 17.27
N LEU A 33 5.34 1.08 16.09
CA LEU A 33 4.94 0.21 15.00
C LEU A 33 5.66 -1.14 15.12
N CYS A 34 4.86 -2.19 15.19
CA CYS A 34 5.32 -3.57 15.23
C CYS A 34 5.35 -4.17 13.82
N PRO A 35 6.23 -5.16 13.57
CA PRO A 35 6.17 -5.91 12.33
C PRO A 35 4.86 -6.69 12.22
N ILE A 36 4.35 -6.84 11.00
CA ILE A 36 3.27 -7.79 10.71
C ILE A 36 3.85 -9.20 10.72
N GLU A 37 3.50 -9.96 11.76
CA GLU A 37 3.91 -11.34 11.95
C GLU A 37 2.90 -12.06 12.84
N ALA A 38 2.96 -13.39 12.88
CA ALA A 38 1.97 -14.23 13.58
C ALA A 38 1.83 -13.84 15.07
N SER A 39 2.95 -13.54 15.74
CA SER A 39 3.01 -13.11 17.13
C SER A 39 2.31 -11.79 17.42
N ASN A 40 2.26 -10.87 16.44
CA ASN A 40 1.69 -9.53 16.63
C ASN A 40 0.24 -9.40 16.13
N MET A 41 -0.30 -10.42 15.45
CA MET A 41 -1.65 -10.39 14.86
C MET A 41 -2.78 -10.86 15.81
N TYR A 42 -2.49 -11.11 17.08
CA TYR A 42 -3.46 -11.63 18.07
C TYR A 42 -4.61 -10.67 18.43
N ARG A 43 -4.50 -9.37 18.12
CA ARG A 43 -5.57 -8.35 18.30
C ARG A 43 -5.93 -7.62 17.02
N ILE A 44 -5.90 -8.32 15.89
CA ILE A 44 -6.11 -7.72 14.57
C ILE A 44 -7.43 -6.92 14.45
N GLU A 45 -8.46 -7.31 15.20
CA GLU A 45 -9.76 -6.62 15.27
C GLU A 45 -9.60 -5.14 15.66
N GLU A 46 -8.78 -4.87 16.67
CA GLU A 46 -8.54 -3.52 17.20
C GLU A 46 -7.36 -2.82 16.51
N SER A 47 -6.46 -3.57 15.87
CA SER A 47 -5.29 -3.01 15.20
C SER A 47 -5.61 -2.32 13.88
N HIS A 48 -4.70 -1.46 13.43
CA HIS A 48 -4.72 -0.86 12.08
C HIS A 48 -3.29 -0.73 11.56
N LEU A 49 -3.12 -0.64 10.24
CA LEU A 49 -1.82 -0.36 9.64
C LEU A 49 -1.61 1.16 9.52
N LYS A 50 -0.41 1.66 9.82
CA LYS A 50 -0.01 3.03 9.50
C LYS A 50 0.78 3.05 8.21
N LEU A 51 0.17 3.58 7.16
CA LEU A 51 0.71 3.59 5.80
C LEU A 51 0.88 5.01 5.28
N LYS A 52 1.78 5.22 4.32
CA LYS A 52 1.94 6.49 3.62
C LYS A 52 0.78 6.69 2.63
N SER A 53 0.40 7.95 2.39
CA SER A 53 -0.50 8.29 1.29
C SER A 53 0.26 8.20 -0.05
N LEU A 54 -0.37 7.72 -1.12
CA LEU A 54 0.21 7.82 -2.46
C LEU A 54 0.41 9.27 -2.88
N GLU A 55 -0.39 10.19 -2.38
CA GLU A 55 -0.24 11.63 -2.65
C GLU A 55 1.11 12.16 -2.13
N SER A 56 1.68 11.51 -1.12
CA SER A 56 3.00 11.84 -0.56
C SER A 56 4.13 11.00 -1.14
N ILE A 57 3.93 10.33 -2.29
CA ILE A 57 4.97 9.50 -2.90
C ILE A 57 6.13 10.37 -3.39
N THR A 58 7.36 9.99 -3.02
CA THR A 58 8.58 10.69 -3.43
C THR A 58 8.99 10.29 -4.84
N ASP A 59 9.72 11.17 -5.53
CA ASP A 59 10.27 10.84 -6.85
C ASP A 59 11.21 9.63 -6.81
N GLU A 60 11.98 9.48 -5.72
CA GLU A 60 12.83 8.30 -5.48
C GLU A 60 12.02 6.99 -5.43
N ASP A 61 10.91 6.98 -4.69
CA ASP A 61 10.04 5.80 -4.59
C ASP A 61 9.33 5.53 -5.93
N VAL A 62 8.94 6.58 -6.66
CA VAL A 62 8.38 6.47 -8.01
C VAL A 62 9.39 5.83 -8.97
N LEU A 63 10.67 6.21 -8.92
CA LEU A 63 11.70 5.65 -9.77
C LEU A 63 11.91 4.15 -9.51
N LYS A 64 11.93 3.73 -8.24
CA LYS A 64 11.99 2.30 -7.87
C LYS A 64 10.83 1.49 -8.45
N ILE A 65 9.64 2.09 -8.55
CA ILE A 65 8.48 1.47 -9.18
C ILE A 65 8.64 1.46 -10.70
N ALA A 66 9.12 2.56 -11.29
CA ALA A 66 9.32 2.70 -12.73
C ALA A 66 10.32 1.68 -13.30
N GLU A 67 11.32 1.27 -12.51
CA GLU A 67 12.26 0.20 -12.88
C GLU A 67 11.57 -1.14 -13.20
N LEU A 68 10.40 -1.40 -12.60
CA LEU A 68 9.63 -2.63 -12.84
C LEU A 68 8.86 -2.60 -14.16
N LEU A 69 8.65 -1.43 -14.75
CA LEU A 69 7.85 -1.24 -15.97
C LEU A 69 8.61 -1.58 -17.26
N LEU A 70 9.90 -1.96 -17.17
CA LEU A 70 10.76 -2.34 -18.30
C LEU A 70 10.72 -1.35 -19.48
N TRP A 71 10.38 -0.08 -19.22
CA TRP A 71 10.32 0.94 -20.26
C TRP A 71 11.69 1.11 -20.91
N GLN A 72 11.68 1.36 -22.23
CA GLN A 72 12.91 1.47 -23.00
C GLN A 72 13.84 2.51 -22.36
N ARG A 73 15.11 2.15 -22.19
CA ARG A 73 16.18 2.87 -21.44
C ARG A 73 16.54 4.28 -21.97
N ASN A 74 15.72 4.85 -22.85
CA ASN A 74 15.96 6.11 -23.53
C ASN A 74 14.94 7.21 -23.16
N ILE A 75 14.17 7.03 -22.09
CA ILE A 75 13.24 8.03 -21.58
C ILE A 75 13.94 8.88 -20.51
N LEU A 76 13.71 10.19 -20.52
CA LEU A 76 14.18 11.10 -19.47
C LEU A 76 13.55 10.75 -18.12
N GLU A 77 14.32 10.84 -17.04
CA GLU A 77 13.89 10.52 -15.68
C GLU A 77 12.59 11.25 -15.27
N SER A 78 12.49 12.54 -15.58
CA SER A 78 11.28 13.34 -15.31
C SER A 78 10.03 12.80 -16.01
N SER A 79 10.19 12.24 -17.21
CA SER A 79 9.10 11.61 -17.95
C SER A 79 8.73 10.26 -17.36
N MET A 80 9.71 9.48 -16.88
CA MET A 80 9.44 8.24 -16.14
C MET A 80 8.64 8.51 -14.87
N ILE A 81 9.02 9.54 -14.11
CA ILE A 81 8.33 9.95 -12.89
C ILE A 81 6.88 10.35 -13.20
N ALA A 82 6.68 11.24 -14.17
CA ALA A 82 5.35 11.74 -14.51
C ALA A 82 4.40 10.61 -14.95
N GLN A 83 4.84 9.75 -15.86
CA GLN A 83 4.03 8.65 -16.37
C GLN A 83 3.74 7.60 -15.27
N THR A 84 4.73 7.30 -14.42
CA THR A 84 4.53 6.34 -13.33
C THR A 84 3.54 6.87 -12.28
N LYS A 85 3.61 8.17 -11.94
CA LYS A 85 2.61 8.81 -11.07
C LYS A 85 1.22 8.77 -11.69
N GLU A 86 1.10 9.05 -12.98
CA GLU A 86 -0.17 8.96 -13.70
C GLU A 86 -0.74 7.54 -13.61
N ILE A 87 0.08 6.52 -13.86
CA ILE A 87 -0.31 5.10 -13.75
C ILE A 87 -0.77 4.74 -12.34
N LEU A 88 -0.03 5.14 -11.30
CA LEU A 88 -0.38 4.82 -9.91
C LEU A 88 -1.71 5.43 -9.47
N LEU A 89 -2.02 6.64 -9.95
CA LEU A 89 -3.21 7.40 -9.57
C LEU A 89 -4.43 7.09 -10.46
N SER A 90 -4.24 6.55 -11.66
CA SER A 90 -5.29 6.33 -12.67
C SER A 90 -5.94 4.95 -12.60
N ILE A 91 -6.37 4.53 -11.40
CA ILE A 91 -6.99 3.23 -11.03
C ILE A 91 -8.00 2.64 -12.04
N SER A 92 -8.57 3.44 -12.93
CA SER A 92 -9.65 3.06 -13.86
C SER A 92 -9.35 3.19 -15.36
N LYS A 93 -8.15 3.62 -15.79
CA LYS A 93 -7.89 3.81 -17.22
C LYS A 93 -6.90 2.78 -17.72
N ILE A 94 -7.29 2.08 -18.78
CA ILE A 94 -6.51 1.08 -19.53
C ILE A 94 -5.06 1.56 -19.65
N THR A 95 -4.20 1.06 -18.78
CA THR A 95 -2.77 1.28 -18.89
C THR A 95 -2.24 0.22 -19.84
N THR A 96 -1.20 0.54 -20.59
CA THR A 96 -0.46 -0.42 -21.44
C THR A 96 0.25 -1.51 -20.63
N VAL A 97 0.09 -1.50 -19.30
CA VAL A 97 0.73 -2.37 -18.33
C VAL A 97 -0.01 -3.71 -18.28
N LYS A 98 0.73 -4.80 -18.47
CA LYS A 98 0.19 -6.16 -18.40
C LYS A 98 -0.18 -6.51 -16.95
N GLY A 99 -1.14 -7.42 -16.77
CA GLY A 99 -1.64 -7.76 -15.42
C GLY A 99 -0.55 -8.24 -14.43
N TRP A 100 0.50 -8.93 -14.90
CA TRP A 100 1.61 -9.35 -14.04
C TRP A 100 2.57 -8.21 -13.69
N GLU A 101 2.78 -7.25 -14.60
CA GLU A 101 3.53 -6.02 -14.31
C GLU A 101 2.78 -5.21 -13.25
N TRP A 102 1.45 -5.19 -13.34
CA TRP A 102 0.60 -4.52 -12.36
C TRP A 102 0.69 -5.15 -10.97
N ALA A 103 0.73 -6.48 -10.88
CA ALA A 103 0.95 -7.16 -9.60
C ALA A 103 2.29 -6.77 -8.96
N ASN A 104 3.38 -6.75 -9.74
CA ASN A 104 4.70 -6.34 -9.26
C ASN A 104 4.73 -4.88 -8.79
N ILE A 105 4.05 -3.99 -9.50
CA ILE A 105 3.93 -2.57 -9.11
C ILE A 105 3.20 -2.46 -7.78
N ILE A 106 2.05 -3.12 -7.64
CA ILE A 106 1.28 -3.10 -6.39
C ILE A 106 2.11 -3.65 -5.23
N ASP A 107 2.78 -4.77 -5.42
CA ASP A 107 3.63 -5.37 -4.39
C ASP A 107 4.75 -4.41 -4.00
N LYS A 108 5.36 -3.70 -4.96
CA LYS A 108 6.38 -2.69 -4.69
C LYS A 108 5.82 -1.47 -3.94
N VAL A 109 4.65 -0.98 -4.33
CA VAL A 109 3.97 0.12 -3.62
C VAL A 109 3.73 -0.24 -2.15
N ARG A 110 3.28 -1.48 -1.90
CA ARG A 110 3.06 -1.99 -0.54
C ARG A 110 4.36 -2.20 0.22
N GLU A 111 5.40 -2.75 -0.42
CA GLU A 111 6.75 -2.90 0.15
C GLU A 111 7.31 -1.55 0.63
N LEU A 112 7.06 -0.48 -0.13
CA LEU A 112 7.48 0.89 0.21
C LEU A 112 6.60 1.55 1.30
N GLY A 113 5.59 0.83 1.79
CA GLY A 113 4.74 1.21 2.91
C GLY A 113 3.60 2.16 2.56
N TYR A 114 3.18 2.22 1.28
CA TYR A 114 2.06 3.05 0.84
C TYR A 114 0.73 2.29 0.93
N ALA A 115 -0.34 3.02 1.19
CA ALA A 115 -1.70 2.53 1.05
C ALA A 115 -2.07 2.45 -0.44
N TYR A 116 -2.64 1.33 -0.86
CA TYR A 116 -3.11 1.13 -2.23
C TYR A 116 -4.43 0.38 -2.23
N TRP A 117 -5.17 0.39 -3.35
CA TRP A 117 -6.40 -0.40 -3.44
C TRP A 117 -6.12 -1.87 -3.12
N TRP A 118 -7.11 -2.55 -2.55
CA TRP A 118 -7.03 -3.99 -2.35
C TRP A 118 -8.40 -4.64 -2.56
N ASN A 119 -8.48 -5.61 -3.47
CA ASN A 119 -9.67 -6.43 -3.71
C ASN A 119 -10.98 -5.62 -3.89
N GLY A 120 -10.93 -4.54 -4.69
CA GLY A 120 -12.07 -3.66 -4.91
C GLY A 120 -12.36 -2.65 -3.80
N ILE A 121 -11.55 -2.61 -2.73
CA ILE A 121 -11.67 -1.68 -1.61
C ILE A 121 -10.73 -0.50 -1.83
N SER A 122 -11.30 0.70 -1.95
CA SER A 122 -10.52 1.94 -2.10
C SER A 122 -9.75 2.28 -0.82
N VAL A 123 -8.73 3.14 -0.90
CA VAL A 123 -7.99 3.63 0.28
C VAL A 123 -8.94 4.32 1.26
N LYS A 124 -9.92 5.07 0.75
CA LYS A 124 -10.96 5.72 1.57
C LYS A 124 -11.76 4.67 2.36
N ASP A 125 -12.24 3.63 1.69
CA ASP A 125 -13.02 2.58 2.35
C ASP A 125 -12.17 1.78 3.34
N GLN A 126 -10.88 1.57 3.05
CA GLN A 126 -9.93 0.94 4.00
C GLN A 126 -9.78 1.78 5.29
N ILE A 127 -9.78 3.11 5.18
CA ILE A 127 -9.76 4.02 6.34
C ILE A 127 -11.09 3.95 7.10
N GLU A 128 -12.22 4.04 6.40
CA GLU A 128 -13.56 3.96 7.00
C GLU A 128 -13.81 2.62 7.71
N CYS A 129 -13.23 1.54 7.19
CA CYS A 129 -13.27 0.20 7.79
C CYS A 129 -12.25 0.01 8.92
N GLY A 130 -11.40 1.00 9.22
CA GLY A 130 -10.37 0.91 10.25
C GLY A 130 -9.25 -0.09 9.93
N PHE A 131 -9.04 -0.43 8.66
CA PHE A 131 -7.91 -1.29 8.25
C PHE A 131 -6.61 -0.52 8.35
N ILE A 132 -6.65 0.77 7.98
CA ILE A 132 -5.47 1.62 7.90
C ILE A 132 -5.74 2.99 8.53
N LYS A 133 -4.66 3.66 8.90
CA LYS A 133 -4.58 5.12 9.07
C LYS A 133 -3.43 5.64 8.22
N LEU A 134 -3.63 6.79 7.59
CA LEU A 134 -2.55 7.45 6.86
C LEU A 134 -1.59 8.11 7.84
N LYS A 135 -0.30 8.03 7.55
CA LYS A 135 0.73 8.80 8.26
C LYS A 135 0.51 10.29 7.98
N SER A 136 0.40 11.06 9.06
CA SER A 136 0.43 12.53 9.07
C SER A 136 1.83 13.05 8.79
#